data_AF-A0A090YCT1-F1
#
_entry.id   AF-A0A090YCT1-F1
#
_cell.length_a   1.000
_cell.length_b   1.000
_cell.length_c   1.000
_cell.angle_alpha   90.00
_cell.angle_beta   90.00
_cell.angle_gamma   90.00
#
_symmetry.space_group_name_H-M   'P 1'
#
loop_
_entity.id
_entity.type
_entity.pdbx_description
1 polymer ?
#
loop_
_entity_poly.entity_id
_entity_poly.type
_entity_poly.pdbx_seq_one_letter_code
_entity_poly.pdbx_strand_id
1 'polypeptide(L)' 'MKEKAKQDFKDDYMTQNFVVDEQSKAFDFLNGIEIKSQEELNVIKNALKDFPNDFMTVKFVYEEQMKAKNKQ' A
#
# COMPACT_ATOMS: atom_id res chain seq x y z
N MET A 1 3.42 -9.57 7.17
CA MET A 1 1.97 -9.34 7.12
C MET A 1 1.20 -10.30 8.02
N LYS A 2 1.18 -11.61 7.79
CA LYS A 2 0.43 -12.59 8.63
C LYS A 2 0.77 -12.52 10.12
N GLU A 3 2.04 -12.52 10.49
CA GLU A 3 2.46 -12.47 11.90
C GLU A 3 2.08 -11.14 12.58
N LYS A 4 2.17 -10.02 11.85
CA LYS A 4 1.74 -8.72 12.34
C LYS A 4 0.22 -8.69 12.57
N ALA A 5 -0.57 -9.20 11.62
CA ALA A 5 -2.02 -9.27 11.77
C ALA A 5 -2.43 -10.12 13.00
N LYS A 6 -1.76 -11.26 13.24
CA LYS A 6 -1.98 -12.08 14.45
C LYS A 6 -1.68 -11.33 15.75
N GLN A 7 -0.65 -10.48 15.74
CA GLN A 7 -0.27 -9.66 16.90
C GLN A 7 -1.27 -8.52 17.14
N ASP A 8 -1.63 -7.80 16.08
CA ASP A 8 -2.50 -6.62 16.16
C ASP A 8 -3.97 -7.00 16.45
N PHE A 9 -4.42 -8.17 15.97
CA PHE A 9 -5.81 -8.64 16.08
C PHE A 9 -5.89 -10.03 16.70
N LYS A 10 -5.35 -10.18 17.91
CA LYS A 10 -5.29 -11.48 18.60
C LYS A 10 -6.69 -12.11 18.71
N ASP A 11 -6.78 -13.39 18.35
CA ASP A 11 -8.00 -14.21 18.35
C ASP A 11 -9.16 -13.72 17.44
N ASP A 12 -9.02 -12.56 16.77
CA ASP A 12 -9.93 -12.09 15.73
C ASP A 12 -9.46 -12.56 14.35
N TYR A 13 -9.69 -13.85 14.08
CA TYR A 13 -9.28 -14.48 12.83
C TYR A 13 -9.93 -13.87 11.58
N MET A 14 -11.12 -13.28 11.71
CA MET A 14 -11.79 -12.61 10.59
C MET A 14 -11.00 -11.37 10.18
N THR A 15 -10.68 -10.50 11.14
CA THR A 15 -9.89 -9.29 10.87
C THR A 15 -8.47 -9.63 10.45
N GLN A 16 -7.85 -10.66 11.03
CA GLN A 16 -6.53 -11.11 10.58
C GLN A 16 -6.51 -11.48 9.09
N ASN A 17 -7.48 -12.28 8.65
CA ASN A 17 -7.58 -12.69 7.25
C ASN A 17 -7.88 -11.50 6.34
N PHE A 18 -8.79 -10.62 6.75
CA PHE A 18 -9.12 -9.40 6.01
C PHE A 18 -7.89 -8.50 5.80
N VAL A 19 -7.13 -8.22 6.86
CA VAL A 19 -5.94 -7.35 6.76
C VAL A 19 -4.87 -7.97 5.86
N VAL A 20 -4.65 -9.28 5.95
CA VAL A 20 -3.68 -9.96 5.08
C VAL A 20 -4.12 -9.92 3.62
N ASP A 21 -5.41 -10.13 3.34
CA ASP A 21 -5.98 -10.08 2.00
C ASP A 21 -5.86 -8.67 1.39
N GLU A 22 -6.27 -7.63 2.12
CA GLU A 22 -6.20 -6.24 1.64
C GLU A 22 -4.76 -5.77 1.43
N GLN A 23 -3.82 -6.13 2.32
CA GLN A 23 -2.40 -5.84 2.12
C GLN A 23 -1.83 -6.57 0.89
N SER A 24 -2.29 -7.79 0.61
CA SER A 24 -1.85 -8.56 -0.57
C SER A 24 -2.38 -7.93 -1.87
N LYS A 25 -3.67 -7.55 -1.90
CA LYS A 25 -4.25 -6.83 -3.05
C LYS A 25 -3.56 -5.49 -3.30
N ALA A 26 -3.20 -4.76 -2.25
CA ALA A 26 -2.48 -3.50 -2.37
C ALA A 26 -1.06 -3.72 -2.91
N PHE A 27 -0.37 -4.76 -2.48
CA PHE A 27 0.93 -5.16 -3.02
C PHE A 27 0.84 -5.54 -4.51
N ASP A 28 -0.15 -6.34 -4.90
CA ASP A 28 -0.36 -6.73 -6.30
C ASP A 28 -0.67 -5.52 -7.18
N PHE A 29 -1.49 -4.59 -6.69
CA PHE A 29 -1.72 -3.30 -7.37
C PHE A 29 -0.41 -2.55 -7.57
N LEU A 30 0.37 -2.34 -6.50
CA LEU A 30 1.62 -1.56 -6.56
C LEU A 30 2.65 -2.17 -7.52
N ASN A 31 2.74 -3.50 -7.59
CA ASN A 31 3.62 -4.19 -8.54
C ASN A 31 3.12 -4.15 -9.98
N GLY A 32 1.81 -4.01 -10.17
CA GLY A 32 1.18 -3.94 -11.49
C GLY A 32 1.15 -2.54 -12.12
N ILE A 33 1.55 -1.50 -11.37
CA ILE A 33 1.56 -0.13 -11.89
C ILE A 33 2.62 0.00 -12.99
N GLU A 34 2.19 0.48 -14.14
CA GLU A 34 3.09 0.98 -15.18
C GLU A 34 3.52 2.41 -14.83
N ILE A 35 4.81 2.61 -14.54
CA ILE A 35 5.37 3.92 -14.20
C ILE A 35 5.62 4.74 -15.46
N LYS A 36 4.95 5.88 -15.58
CA LYS A 36 4.95 6.70 -16.81
C LYS A 36 5.89 7.90 -16.72
N SER A 37 6.44 8.20 -15.54
CA SER A 37 7.33 9.34 -15.34
C SER A 37 8.27 9.17 -14.14
N GLN A 38 9.36 9.96 -14.12
CA GLN A 38 10.29 9.98 -12.99
C GLN A 38 9.63 10.51 -11.71
N GLU A 39 8.68 11.45 -11.83
CA GLU A 39 7.92 11.97 -10.70
C GLU A 39 7.06 10.89 -10.04
N GLU A 40 6.37 10.09 -10.86
CA GLU A 40 5.56 8.96 -10.41
C GLU A 40 6.42 7.90 -9.71
N LEU A 41 7.60 7.60 -10.28
CA LEU A 41 8.58 6.72 -9.64
C LEU A 41 9.00 7.24 -8.26
N ASN A 42 9.23 8.55 -8.14
CA ASN A 42 9.63 9.17 -6.87
C ASN A 42 8.50 9.10 -5.84
N VAL A 43 7.25 9.29 -6.24
CA VAL A 43 6.09 9.16 -5.33
C VAL A 43 6.01 7.76 -4.75
N ILE A 44 6.07 6.71 -5.58
CA ILE A 44 6.02 5.33 -5.08
C ILE A 44 7.22 5.01 -4.19
N LYS A 45 8.43 5.41 -4.59
CA LYS A 45 9.64 5.18 -3.78
C LYS A 45 9.57 5.84 -2.41
N ASN A 46 9.07 7.07 -2.34
CA ASN A 46 8.91 7.78 -1.07
C ASN A 46 7.85 7.11 -0.20
N ALA A 47 6.69 6.73 -0.77
CA ALA A 47 5.66 6.03 -0.02
C ALA A 47 6.15 4.68 0.52
N LEU A 48 6.85 3.88 -0.30
CA LEU A 48 7.46 2.61 0.15
C LEU A 48 8.53 2.82 1.24
N LYS A 49 9.27 3.93 1.20
CA LYS A 49 10.26 4.27 2.22
C LYS A 49 9.60 4.64 3.55
N ASP A 50 8.52 5.42 3.51
CA ASP A 50 7.82 5.88 4.71
C ASP A 50 6.97 4.76 5.33
N PHE A 51 6.50 3.80 4.51
CA PHE A 51 5.61 2.72 4.91
C PHE A 51 6.06 1.33 4.40
N PRO A 52 7.24 0.83 4.81
CA PRO A 52 7.93 -0.32 4.19
C PRO A 52 7.21 -1.68 4.28
N ASN A 53 6.14 -1.79 5.08
CA ASN A 53 5.36 -3.01 5.24
C ASN A 53 3.85 -2.76 5.33
N ASP A 54 3.41 -1.58 4.92
CA ASP A 54 2.00 -1.18 4.93
C ASP A 54 1.58 -0.75 3.52
N PHE A 55 1.43 -1.76 2.65
CA PHE A 55 1.11 -1.60 1.24
C PHE A 55 -0.24 -0.94 1.02
N MET A 56 -1.20 -1.11 1.94
CA MET A 56 -2.45 -0.35 1.91
C MET A 56 -2.20 1.16 2.00
N THR A 57 -1.38 1.60 2.97
CA THR A 57 -1.02 3.01 3.12
C THR A 57 -0.17 3.50 1.96
N VAL A 58 0.78 2.69 1.47
CA VAL A 58 1.58 3.03 0.27
C VAL A 58 0.67 3.28 -0.94
N LYS A 59 -0.28 2.37 -1.19
CA LYS A 59 -1.25 2.49 -2.27
C LYS A 59 -2.07 3.76 -2.13
N PHE A 60 -2.63 4.01 -0.95
CA PHE A 60 -3.43 5.19 -0.67
C PHE A 60 -2.65 6.49 -0.93
N VAL A 61 -1.42 6.60 -0.43
CA VAL A 61 -0.56 7.78 -0.62
C VAL A 61 -0.26 7.98 -2.11
N TYR A 62 0.10 6.92 -2.83
CA TYR A 62 0.36 7.01 -4.26
C TYR A 62 -0.87 7.51 -5.03
N GLU A 63 -2.05 6.91 -4.81
CA GLU A 63 -3.28 7.28 -5.50
C GLU A 63 -3.66 8.75 -5.24
N GLU A 64 -3.60 9.22 -3.99
CA GLU A 64 -3.93 10.59 -3.65
C GLU A 64 -2.91 11.60 -4.20
N GLN A 65 -1.61 11.26 -4.23
CA GLN A 65 -0.59 12.10 -4.86
C GLN A 65 -0.79 12.21 -6.38
N MET A 66 -1.12 11.10 -7.06
CA MET A 66 -1.39 11.14 -8.51
C MET A 66 -2.66 11.93 -8.83
N LYS A 67 -3.70 11.78 -8.00
CA LYS A 67 -4.94 12.57 -8.11
C LYS A 67 -4.71 14.05 -7.85
N ALA A 68 -3.87 14.41 -6.88
CA ALA A 68 -3.52 15.81 -6.61
C ALA A 68 -2.72 16.42 -7.76
N LYS A 69 -1.74 15.68 -8.32
CA LYS A 69 -0.97 16.09 -9.50
C LYS A 69 -1.88 16.40 -10.70
N ASN A 70 -2.86 15.55 -10.98
CA ASN A 70 -3.79 15.74 -12.10
C ASN A 70 -4.73 16.96 -11.95
N LYS A 71 -4.73 17.63 -10.79
CA LYS A 71 -5.53 18.84 -10.52
C LYS A 71 -4.71 20.13 -10.56
N GLN A 72 -3.39 20.04 -10.73
CA GLN A 72 -2.50 21.19 -10.90
C GLN A 72 -2.53 21.67 -12.35
#